data_AF-A0A833J938-F1
#
_entry.id   AF-A0A833J938-F1
#
_cell.length_a   1.000
_cell.length_b   1.000
_cell.length_c   1.000
_cell.angle_alpha   90.00
_cell.angle_beta   90.00
_cell.angle_gamma   90.00
#
_symmetry.space_group_name_H-M   'P 1'
#
loop_
_entity.id
_entity.type
_entity.pdbx_description
1 polymer ?
#
loop_
_entity_poly.entity_id
_entity_poly.type
_entity_poly.pdbx_seq_one_letter_code
_entity_poly.pdbx_strand_id
1 'polypeptide(L)'
;MSPSTFPIDPPAGRVPGTVWGGPSLRRLWPSDGPAVEAFFLRLDPDTRASRFMAAMNDRTIAAYATQAMTAPGLVVGVFVDGTLRALGELRPYGLGRTDARTGEVALTVERGFRRSGLGSRLLRRLAEAARNHGVAELRLRCLPHNAPMRRLVAGLGAEVRLTEGESEGAIRLARATPLSLWREGFEVALDFSLAVAALPLPAPLPAPLPLPFLRRAA
;
A
#
# COMPACT_ATOMS: atom_id res chain seq x y z
N MET A 1 26.15 13.38 16.83
CA MET A 1 25.08 12.36 16.90
C MET A 1 24.94 11.75 15.51
N SER A 2 25.34 10.48 15.32
CA SER A 2 25.21 9.82 14.02
C SER A 2 23.74 9.56 13.70
N PRO A 3 23.24 9.90 12.50
CA PRO A 3 21.86 9.64 12.13
C PRO A 3 21.61 8.14 12.01
N SER A 4 20.59 7.65 12.71
CA SER A 4 20.11 6.27 12.64
C SER A 4 19.65 5.97 11.20
N THR A 5 20.45 5.19 10.47
CA THR A 5 20.10 4.70 9.15
C THR A 5 19.41 3.35 9.33
N PHE A 6 18.13 3.26 8.99
CA PHE A 6 17.40 1.99 9.12
C PHE A 6 17.90 0.98 8.07
N PRO A 7 18.41 -0.20 8.46
CA PRO A 7 18.74 -1.25 7.50
C PRO A 7 17.43 -1.84 6.96
N ILE A 8 17.15 -1.58 5.69
CA ILE A 8 15.94 -2.04 4.99
C ILE A 8 16.12 -3.48 4.45
N ASP A 9 17.36 -3.93 4.31
CA ASP A 9 17.64 -5.27 3.80
C ASP A 9 17.32 -6.32 4.89
N PRO A 10 16.55 -7.37 4.55
CA PRO A 10 16.24 -8.44 5.49
C PRO A 10 17.53 -9.17 5.91
N PRO A 11 17.60 -9.73 7.14
CA PRO A 11 18.71 -10.60 7.50
C PRO A 11 18.82 -11.75 6.49
N ALA A 12 20.04 -12.01 6.00
CA ALA A 12 20.31 -13.06 5.03
C ALA A 12 19.80 -14.40 5.56
N GLY A 13 18.81 -15.01 4.88
CA GLY A 13 18.34 -16.35 5.25
C GLY A 13 16.86 -16.70 5.04
N ARG A 14 16.03 -15.91 4.34
CA ARG A 14 14.66 -16.36 4.02
C ARG A 14 14.34 -16.22 2.53
N VAL A 15 14.40 -17.35 1.83
CA VAL A 15 13.82 -17.54 0.50
C VAL A 15 12.31 -17.25 0.54
N PRO A 16 11.74 -16.46 -0.39
CA PRO A 16 10.29 -16.29 -0.49
C PRO A 16 9.69 -17.54 -1.14
N GLY A 17 9.39 -18.54 -0.32
CA GLY A 17 8.47 -19.62 -0.69
C GLY A 17 7.04 -19.16 -0.46
N THR A 18 6.20 -19.26 -1.48
CA THR A 18 4.74 -19.10 -1.40
C THR A 18 4.19 -20.01 -0.30
N VAL A 19 3.90 -19.44 0.87
CA VAL A 19 3.16 -20.13 1.92
C VAL A 19 1.69 -20.12 1.50
N TRP A 20 1.20 -21.22 0.95
CA TRP A 20 -0.23 -21.42 0.74
C TRP A 20 -0.95 -21.25 2.08
N GLY A 21 -1.88 -20.28 2.16
CA GLY A 21 -2.64 -19.94 3.37
C GLY A 21 -2.08 -18.79 4.22
N GLY A 22 -0.96 -18.15 3.83
CA GLY A 22 -0.41 -16.99 4.53
C GLY A 22 -0.87 -15.63 3.97
N PRO A 23 -0.82 -14.54 4.77
CA PRO A 23 -1.10 -13.19 4.29
C PRO A 23 -0.17 -12.77 3.13
N SER A 24 -0.75 -12.57 1.94
CA SER A 24 -0.03 -12.14 0.73
C SER A 24 0.10 -10.62 0.70
N LEU A 25 1.31 -10.11 0.43
CA LEU A 25 1.59 -8.69 0.34
C LEU A 25 2.02 -8.38 -1.09
N ARG A 26 1.33 -7.43 -1.73
CA ARG A 26 1.58 -7.04 -3.13
C ARG A 26 1.26 -5.58 -3.40
N ARG A 27 1.89 -5.01 -4.44
CA ARG A 27 1.48 -3.76 -5.06
C ARG A 27 0.03 -3.87 -5.57
N LEU A 28 -0.70 -2.77 -5.41
CA LEU A 28 -2.04 -2.60 -5.95
C LEU A 28 -2.00 -1.78 -7.24
N TRP A 29 -2.94 -2.07 -8.14
CA TRP A 29 -3.12 -1.45 -9.45
C TRP A 29 -4.52 -0.86 -9.59
N PRO A 30 -4.82 -0.02 -10.61
CA PRO A 30 -6.15 0.54 -10.78
C PRO A 30 -7.29 -0.49 -10.78
N SER A 31 -7.03 -1.72 -11.24
CA SER A 31 -7.98 -2.85 -11.19
C SER A 31 -8.37 -3.28 -9.77
N ASP A 32 -7.54 -2.98 -8.76
CA ASP A 32 -7.82 -3.27 -7.34
C ASP A 32 -8.73 -2.23 -6.68
N GLY A 33 -9.15 -1.19 -7.41
CA GLY A 33 -10.05 -0.13 -6.91
C GLY A 33 -11.24 -0.65 -6.10
N PRO A 34 -12.02 -1.63 -6.61
CA PRO A 34 -13.15 -2.19 -5.85
C PRO A 34 -12.73 -2.83 -4.52
N ALA A 35 -11.57 -3.49 -4.45
CA ALA A 35 -11.06 -4.09 -3.22
C ALA A 35 -10.63 -3.02 -2.19
N VAL A 36 -10.06 -1.91 -2.68
CA VAL A 36 -9.64 -0.76 -1.86
C VAL A 36 -10.84 -0.02 -1.30
N GLU A 37 -11.86 0.23 -2.12
CA GLU A 37 -13.13 0.84 -1.69
C GLU A 37 -13.81 -0.03 -0.61
N ALA A 38 -13.99 -1.32 -0.90
CA ALA A 38 -14.58 -2.26 0.04
C ALA A 38 -13.77 -2.33 1.36
N PHE A 39 -12.44 -2.23 1.29
CA PHE A 39 -11.59 -2.15 2.48
C PHE A 39 -11.88 -0.92 3.33
N PHE A 40 -11.87 0.28 2.75
CA PHE A 40 -12.11 1.50 3.52
C PHE A 40 -13.54 1.60 4.07
N LEU A 41 -14.54 1.11 3.31
CA LEU A 41 -15.93 1.10 3.76
C LEU A 41 -16.17 0.15 4.94
N ARG A 42 -15.41 -0.94 5.08
CA ARG A 42 -15.50 -1.87 6.22
C ARG A 42 -14.80 -1.40 7.50
N LEU A 43 -13.98 -0.34 7.44
CA LEU A 43 -13.25 0.12 8.62
C LEU A 43 -14.19 0.63 9.70
N ASP A 44 -13.88 0.31 10.96
CA ASP A 44 -14.59 0.89 12.10
C ASP A 44 -14.32 2.40 12.20
N PRO A 45 -15.27 3.18 12.78
CA PRO A 45 -15.20 4.65 12.80
C PRO A 45 -13.88 5.20 13.33
N ASP A 46 -13.32 4.62 14.40
CA ASP A 46 -12.05 5.06 14.99
C ASP A 46 -10.88 4.90 14.02
N THR A 47 -10.85 3.79 13.28
CA THR A 47 -9.80 3.51 12.29
C THR A 47 -9.87 4.47 11.12
N ARG A 48 -11.09 4.73 10.65
CA ARG A 48 -11.37 5.67 9.57
C ARG A 48 -10.98 7.09 9.97
N ALA A 49 -11.43 7.55 11.15
CA ALA A 49 -11.07 8.86 11.69
C ALA A 49 -9.55 9.01 11.87
N SER A 50 -8.87 7.98 12.41
CA SER A 50 -7.42 8.02 12.56
C SER A 50 -6.67 8.04 11.23
N ARG A 51 -7.18 7.40 10.17
CA ARG A 51 -6.53 7.32 8.86
C ARG A 51 -6.66 8.62 8.06
N PHE A 52 -7.82 9.25 8.14
CA PHE A 52 -8.13 10.44 7.35
C PHE A 52 -7.97 11.74 8.13
N MET A 53 -7.78 11.65 9.46
CA MET A 53 -7.68 12.80 10.37
C MET A 53 -8.87 13.76 10.23
N ALA A 54 -9.99 13.23 9.75
CA ALA A 54 -11.21 13.94 9.43
C ALA A 54 -12.39 12.97 9.48
N ALA A 55 -13.60 13.51 9.73
CA ALA A 55 -14.82 12.74 9.58
C ALA A 55 -15.09 12.51 8.08
N MET A 56 -15.16 11.24 7.66
CA MET A 56 -15.46 10.87 6.29
C MET A 56 -16.73 10.03 6.20
N ASN A 57 -17.69 10.47 5.39
CA ASN A 57 -18.85 9.67 5.01
C ASN A 57 -18.46 8.66 3.90
N ASP A 58 -19.32 7.67 3.69
CA ASP A 58 -19.06 6.57 2.74
C ASP A 58 -18.85 7.08 1.30
N ARG A 59 -19.60 8.09 0.87
CA ARG A 59 -19.44 8.71 -0.46
C ARG A 59 -18.05 9.32 -0.64
N THR A 60 -17.55 10.01 0.38
CA THR A 60 -16.23 10.65 0.33
C THR A 60 -15.12 9.60 0.36
N ILE A 61 -15.34 8.48 1.05
CA ILE A 61 -14.41 7.34 1.06
C ILE A 61 -14.34 6.62 -0.28
N ALA A 62 -15.48 6.38 -0.92
CA ALA A 62 -15.52 5.76 -2.24
C ALA A 62 -14.78 6.63 -3.28
N ALA A 63 -15.01 7.94 -3.25
CA ALA A 63 -14.29 8.89 -4.09
C ALA A 63 -12.78 8.88 -3.80
N TYR A 64 -12.39 8.88 -2.52
CA TYR A 64 -10.99 8.78 -2.11
C TYR A 64 -10.33 7.47 -2.61
N ALA A 65 -10.99 6.33 -2.43
CA ALA A 65 -10.47 5.02 -2.85
C ALA A 65 -10.17 4.99 -4.36
N THR A 66 -11.09 5.55 -5.17
CA THR A 66 -10.90 5.69 -6.61
C THR A 66 -9.71 6.60 -6.94
N GLN A 67 -9.63 7.75 -6.29
CA GLN A 67 -8.54 8.71 -6.51
C GLN A 67 -7.17 8.17 -6.06
N ALA A 68 -7.12 7.43 -4.94
CA ALA A 68 -5.90 6.84 -4.42
C ALA A 68 -5.25 5.88 -5.44
N MET A 69 -6.04 5.16 -6.23
CA MET A 69 -5.51 4.22 -7.21
C MET A 69 -4.96 4.87 -8.49
N THR A 70 -5.28 6.13 -8.74
CA THR A 70 -4.80 6.88 -9.92
C THR A 70 -3.80 7.97 -9.58
N ALA A 71 -3.76 8.42 -8.32
CA ALA A 71 -2.80 9.43 -7.86
C ALA A 71 -1.35 8.91 -7.95
N PRO A 72 -0.36 9.80 -8.19
CA PRO A 72 1.05 9.45 -8.18
C PRO A 72 1.47 8.78 -6.87
N GLY A 73 2.38 7.82 -6.95
CA GLY A 73 2.90 7.08 -5.80
C GLY A 73 2.72 5.57 -5.93
N LEU A 74 2.77 4.91 -4.78
CA LEU A 74 2.68 3.46 -4.67
C LEU A 74 1.64 3.09 -3.61
N VAL A 75 0.79 2.13 -3.94
CA VAL A 75 -0.15 1.51 -2.99
C VAL A 75 0.21 0.04 -2.85
N VAL A 76 0.30 -0.46 -1.62
CA VAL A 76 0.59 -1.85 -1.29
C VAL A 76 -0.52 -2.39 -0.40
N GLY A 77 -1.04 -3.56 -0.72
CA GLY A 77 -2.06 -4.25 0.05
C GLY A 77 -1.54 -5.53 0.69
N VAL A 78 -2.16 -5.92 1.81
CA VAL A 78 -2.06 -7.27 2.38
C VAL A 78 -3.42 -7.95 2.28
N PHE A 79 -3.47 -9.08 1.60
CA PHE A 79 -4.66 -9.91 1.49
C PHE A 79 -4.56 -11.09 2.46
N VAL A 80 -5.67 -11.39 3.13
CA VAL A 80 -5.88 -12.60 3.92
C VAL A 80 -7.15 -13.25 3.39
N ASP A 81 -7.04 -14.52 2.97
CA ASP A 81 -8.14 -15.28 2.36
C ASP A 81 -8.82 -14.50 1.22
N GLY A 82 -8.00 -13.95 0.31
CA GLY A 82 -8.46 -13.16 -0.84
C GLY A 82 -9.04 -11.77 -0.52
N THR A 83 -9.14 -11.41 0.76
CA THR A 83 -9.71 -10.12 1.20
C THR A 83 -8.60 -9.15 1.61
N LEU A 84 -8.64 -7.91 1.12
CA LEU A 84 -7.72 -6.85 1.53
C LEU A 84 -7.95 -6.49 3.02
N ARG A 85 -6.95 -6.69 3.88
CA ARG A 85 -7.01 -6.47 5.34
C ARG A 85 -6.08 -5.39 5.87
N ALA A 86 -5.07 -5.02 5.07
CA ALA A 86 -4.21 -3.89 5.38
C ALA A 86 -3.77 -3.21 4.08
N LEU A 87 -3.56 -1.90 4.14
CA LEU A 87 -3.17 -1.10 3.01
C LEU A 87 -2.17 -0.04 3.45
N GLY A 88 -1.12 0.14 2.66
CA GLY A 88 -0.12 1.18 2.82
C GLY A 88 0.00 2.02 1.56
N GLU A 89 0.11 3.32 1.71
CA GLU A 89 0.29 4.27 0.61
C GLU A 89 1.59 5.03 0.81
N LEU A 90 2.34 5.18 -0.28
CA LEU A 90 3.49 6.06 -0.40
C LEU A 90 3.16 7.12 -1.44
N ARG A 91 3.15 8.38 -1.03
CA ARG A 91 2.90 9.54 -1.90
C ARG A 91 4.13 10.44 -1.96
N PRO A 92 4.43 11.07 -3.11
CA PRO A 92 5.43 12.12 -3.15
C PRO A 92 5.07 13.26 -2.20
N TYR A 93 6.01 13.71 -1.39
CA TYR A 93 5.87 14.82 -0.46
C TYR A 93 6.89 15.90 -0.83
N GLY A 94 6.82 16.49 -2.02
CA GLY A 94 7.69 17.59 -2.44
C GLY A 94 9.20 17.38 -2.28
N LEU A 95 9.94 18.49 -2.26
CA LEU A 95 11.37 18.54 -1.93
C LEU A 95 11.54 18.91 -0.46
N GLY A 96 12.36 18.16 0.26
CA GLY A 96 12.69 18.43 1.67
C GLY A 96 13.67 19.59 1.85
N ARG A 97 14.07 19.86 3.10
CA ARG A 97 14.96 20.97 3.49
C ARG A 97 16.37 20.94 2.87
N THR A 98 16.74 19.83 2.22
CA THR A 98 18.06 19.61 1.59
C THR A 98 17.94 19.30 0.09
N ASP A 99 16.87 19.77 -0.56
CA ASP A 99 16.53 19.44 -1.96
C ASP A 99 16.39 17.93 -2.26
N ALA A 100 16.32 17.11 -1.21
CA ALA A 100 16.15 15.69 -1.32
C ALA A 100 14.66 15.36 -1.48
N ARG A 101 14.34 14.39 -2.35
CA ARG A 101 12.95 13.94 -2.53
C ARG A 101 12.44 13.35 -1.21
N THR A 102 11.26 13.79 -0.80
CA THR A 102 10.57 13.27 0.37
C THR A 102 9.28 12.57 -0.03
N GLY A 103 8.88 11.58 0.77
CA GLY A 103 7.67 10.80 0.56
C GLY A 103 6.85 10.74 1.84
N GLU A 104 5.53 10.73 1.71
CA GLU A 104 4.61 10.53 2.82
C GLU A 104 4.10 9.09 2.81
N VAL A 105 4.10 8.44 3.97
CA VAL A 105 3.56 7.09 4.14
C VAL A 105 2.36 7.11 5.08
N ALA A 106 1.26 6.53 4.60
CA ALA A 106 0.05 6.28 5.38
C ALA A 106 -0.21 4.77 5.45
N LEU A 107 -0.53 4.25 6.64
CA LEU A 107 -0.78 2.84 6.88
C LEU A 107 -2.15 2.64 7.51
N THR A 108 -2.88 1.65 7.03
CA THR A 108 -4.18 1.25 7.58
C THR A 108 -4.21 -0.25 7.77
N VAL A 109 -4.61 -0.69 8.96
CA VAL A 109 -4.80 -2.12 9.27
C VAL A 109 -6.17 -2.29 9.91
N GLU A 110 -6.97 -3.20 9.34
CA GLU A 110 -8.29 -3.56 9.85
C GLU A 110 -8.19 -4.07 11.29
N ARG A 111 -9.15 -3.70 12.16
CA ARG A 111 -9.08 -3.90 13.62
C ARG A 111 -8.73 -5.33 14.04
N GLY A 112 -9.34 -6.32 13.40
CA GLY A 112 -9.10 -7.75 13.69
C GLY A 112 -7.71 -8.25 13.29
N PHE A 113 -7.00 -7.53 12.42
CA PHE A 113 -5.67 -7.90 11.91
C PHE A 113 -4.54 -7.07 12.51
N ARG A 114 -4.83 -6.20 13.49
CA ARG A 114 -3.81 -5.41 14.17
C ARG A 114 -2.92 -6.29 15.05
N ARG A 115 -1.74 -5.77 15.40
CA ARG A 115 -0.76 -6.44 16.28
C ARG A 115 -0.24 -7.79 15.75
N SER A 116 -0.49 -8.10 14.48
CA SER A 116 0.02 -9.30 13.77
C SER A 116 1.24 -9.00 12.87
N GLY A 117 1.80 -7.80 12.96
CA GLY A 117 2.97 -7.38 12.17
C GLY A 117 2.68 -6.86 10.75
N LEU A 118 1.41 -6.80 10.32
CA LEU A 118 1.07 -6.31 8.97
C LEU A 118 1.53 -4.88 8.70
N GLY A 119 1.36 -3.96 9.65
CA GLY A 119 1.81 -2.58 9.50
C GLY A 119 3.32 -2.48 9.30
N SER A 120 4.11 -3.26 10.05
CA SER A 120 5.56 -3.29 9.90
C SER A 120 6.01 -3.87 8.56
N ARG A 121 5.30 -4.89 8.06
CA ARG A 121 5.54 -5.45 6.71
C ARG A 121 5.28 -4.41 5.62
N LEU A 122 4.14 -3.71 5.70
CA LEU A 122 3.80 -2.63 4.78
C LEU A 122 4.85 -1.51 4.80
N LEU A 123 5.23 -1.03 6.00
CA LEU A 123 6.19 0.06 6.10
C LEU A 123 7.55 -0.30 5.53
N ARG A 124 8.06 -1.51 5.79
CA ARG A 124 9.33 -1.98 5.19
C ARG A 124 9.24 -2.01 3.66
N ARG A 125 8.14 -2.54 3.12
CA ARG A 125 7.90 -2.59 1.67
C ARG A 125 7.90 -1.19 1.04
N LEU A 126 7.20 -0.24 1.65
CA LEU A 126 7.12 1.13 1.17
C LEU A 126 8.45 1.87 1.33
N ALA A 127 9.18 1.65 2.42
CA ALA A 127 10.51 2.23 2.64
C ALA A 127 11.53 1.75 1.61
N GLU A 128 11.46 0.47 1.24
CA GLU A 128 12.29 -0.09 0.19
C GLU A 128 12.00 0.53 -1.18
N ALA A 129 10.72 0.59 -1.57
CA ALA A 129 10.32 1.21 -2.84
C ALA A 129 10.70 2.70 -2.86
N ALA A 130 10.43 3.44 -1.78
CA ALA A 130 10.81 4.84 -1.65
C ALA A 130 12.32 5.04 -1.87
N ARG A 131 13.16 4.23 -1.21
CA ARG A 131 14.61 4.24 -1.38
C ARG A 131 15.00 4.03 -2.84
N ASN A 132 14.45 3.00 -3.47
CA ASN A 132 14.78 2.64 -4.84
C ASN A 132 14.34 3.72 -5.85
N HIS A 133 13.32 4.51 -5.51
CA HIS A 133 12.87 5.68 -6.26
C HIS A 133 13.58 6.99 -5.88
N GLY A 134 14.67 6.93 -5.10
CA GLY A 134 15.49 8.08 -4.75
C GLY A 134 14.88 9.01 -3.69
N VAL A 135 13.88 8.54 -2.95
CA VAL A 135 13.35 9.24 -1.77
C VAL A 135 14.35 9.08 -0.62
N ALA A 136 14.76 10.20 -0.03
CA ALA A 136 15.76 10.22 1.04
C ALA A 136 15.13 10.24 2.44
N GLU A 137 13.90 10.73 2.56
CA GLU A 137 13.18 10.82 3.84
C GLU A 137 11.70 10.47 3.65
N LEU A 138 11.20 9.61 4.52
CA LEU A 138 9.78 9.30 4.67
C LEU A 138 9.19 10.04 5.85
N ARG A 139 8.01 10.62 5.63
CA ARG A 139 7.20 11.28 6.65
C ARG A 139 5.96 10.46 6.93
N LEU A 140 5.63 10.32 8.20
CA LEU A 140 4.45 9.61 8.67
C LEU A 140 3.69 10.53 9.61
N ARG A 141 2.47 10.90 9.24
CA ARG A 141 1.60 11.71 10.09
C ARG A 141 0.61 10.82 10.81
N CYS A 142 0.41 11.08 12.10
CA CYS A 142 -0.58 10.39 12.89
C CYS A 142 -1.10 11.29 14.01
N LEU A 143 -2.31 11.01 14.49
CA LEU A 143 -2.84 11.71 15.66
C LEU A 143 -1.99 11.42 16.91
N PRO A 144 -1.83 12.35 17.85
CA PRO A 144 -0.96 12.17 19.03
C PRO A 144 -1.32 10.96 19.90
N HIS A 145 -2.60 10.58 19.91
CA HIS A 145 -3.14 9.44 20.64
C HIS A 145 -3.02 8.11 19.88
N ASN A 146 -2.50 8.08 18.64
CA ASN A 146 -2.27 6.85 17.89
C ASN A 146 -0.99 6.13 18.39
N ALA A 147 -1.07 5.58 19.61
CA ALA A 147 0.01 4.83 20.23
C ALA A 147 0.53 3.66 19.37
N PRO A 148 -0.31 2.89 18.64
CA PRO A 148 0.17 1.85 17.74
C PRO A 148 1.11 2.37 16.65
N MET A 149 0.72 3.46 15.96
CA MET A 149 1.54 4.06 14.90
C MET A 149 2.84 4.63 15.47
N ARG A 150 2.77 5.32 16.62
CA ARG A 150 3.96 5.86 17.31
C ARG A 150 4.95 4.76 17.69
N ARG A 151 4.49 3.61 18.19
CA ARG A 151 5.34 2.46 18.50
C ARG A 151 5.97 1.86 17.24
N LEU A 152 5.20 1.77 16.16
CA LEU A 152 5.67 1.25 14.88
C LEU A 152 6.78 2.13 14.29
N VAL A 153 6.59 3.44 14.32
CA VAL A 153 7.57 4.43 13.87
C VAL A 153 8.83 4.42 14.76
N ALA A 154 8.66 4.43 16.09
CA ALA A 154 9.77 4.36 17.03
C ALA A 154 10.59 3.06 16.89
N GLY A 155 9.93 1.91 16.69
CA GLY A 155 10.59 0.62 16.51
C GLY A 155 11.44 0.49 15.24
N LEU A 156 11.34 1.47 14.32
CA LEU A 156 12.14 1.53 13.10
C LEU A 156 13.24 2.60 13.17
N GLY A 157 13.50 3.16 14.36
CA GLY A 157 14.56 4.14 14.58
C GLY A 157 14.25 5.52 13.98
N ALA A 158 12.98 5.83 13.77
CA ALA A 158 12.51 7.12 13.28
C ALA A 158 12.65 8.22 14.35
N GLU A 159 12.97 9.44 13.92
CA GLU A 159 12.81 10.62 14.77
C GLU A 159 11.33 11.01 14.80
N VAL A 160 10.67 10.86 15.95
CA VAL A 160 9.28 11.31 16.13
C VAL A 160 9.30 12.72 16.70
N ARG A 161 8.69 13.66 15.98
CA ARG A 161 8.46 15.04 16.42
C ARG A 161 6.96 15.26 16.65
N LEU A 162 6.62 15.84 17.78
CA LEU A 162 5.26 16.27 18.07
C LEU A 162 5.11 17.71 17.57
N THR A 163 4.16 17.94 16.68
CA THR A 163 3.76 19.26 16.19
C THR A 163 2.35 19.54 16.74
N GLU A 164 1.93 20.80 16.87
CA GLU A 164 0.62 21.12 17.46
C GLU A 164 -0.53 20.32 16.83
N GLY A 165 -1.17 19.46 17.63
CA GLY A 165 -2.29 18.61 17.22
C GLY A 165 -1.95 17.31 16.49
N GLU A 166 -0.69 17.08 16.09
CA GLU A 166 -0.28 15.91 15.31
C GLU A 166 1.11 15.37 15.71
N SER A 167 1.34 14.08 15.52
CA SER A 167 2.68 13.48 15.59
C SER A 167 3.20 13.23 14.19
N GLU A 168 4.32 13.86 13.84
CA GLU A 168 5.05 13.64 12.59
C GLU A 168 6.30 12.82 12.88
N GLY A 169 6.40 11.63 12.29
CA GLY A 169 7.61 10.81 12.30
C GLY A 169 8.38 10.98 11.00
N ALA A 170 9.70 11.14 11.09
CA ALA A 170 10.59 11.15 9.94
C ALA A 170 11.57 9.97 9.97
N ILE A 171 11.70 9.26 8.85
CA ILE A 171 12.64 8.15 8.65
C ILE A 171 13.58 8.52 7.50
N ARG A 172 14.88 8.59 7.76
CA ARG A 172 15.89 8.73 6.71
C ARG A 172 16.20 7.37 6.10
N LEU A 173 16.19 7.32 4.77
CA LEU A 173 16.44 6.10 4.02
C LEU A 173 17.90 6.04 3.56
N ALA A 174 18.48 4.83 3.61
CA ALA A 174 19.76 4.55 2.97
C ALA A 174 19.64 4.65 1.45
N ARG A 175 20.77 4.74 0.73
CA ARG A 175 20.77 4.69 -0.74
C ARG A 175 20.38 3.29 -1.24
N ALA A 176 19.76 3.24 -2.42
CA ALA A 176 19.43 1.99 -3.10
C ALA A 176 20.69 1.16 -3.38
N THR A 177 20.53 -0.16 -3.41
CA THR A 177 21.59 -1.11 -3.78
C THR A 177 21.21 -1.82 -5.07
N PRO A 178 22.15 -2.35 -5.86
CA PRO A 178 21.82 -3.14 -7.05
C PRO A 178 20.87 -4.31 -6.74
N LEU A 179 21.06 -4.99 -5.60
CA LEU A 179 20.20 -6.09 -5.17
C LEU A 179 18.77 -5.63 -4.84
N SER A 180 18.61 -4.48 -4.19
CA SER A 180 17.27 -3.96 -3.87
C SER A 180 16.50 -3.51 -5.09
N LEU A 181 17.18 -2.95 -6.09
CA LEU A 181 16.58 -2.58 -7.38
C LEU A 181 16.13 -3.82 -8.15
N TRP A 182 16.97 -4.86 -8.20
CA TRP A 182 16.63 -6.12 -8.86
C TRP A 182 15.42 -6.82 -8.21
N ARG A 183 15.42 -6.89 -6.86
CA ARG A 183 14.30 -7.45 -6.08
C ARG A 183 12.98 -6.74 -6.36
N GLU A 184 13.00 -5.40 -6.35
CA GLU A 184 11.80 -4.62 -6.64
C GLU A 184 11.27 -4.89 -8.06
N GLY A 185 12.15 -4.91 -9.06
CA GLY A 185 11.74 -5.21 -10.44
C GLY A 185 11.06 -6.56 -10.58
N PHE A 186 11.59 -7.59 -9.92
CA PHE A 186 10.99 -8.92 -9.92
C PHE A 186 9.63 -8.95 -9.21
N GLU A 187 9.52 -8.31 -8.05
CA GLU A 187 8.25 -8.27 -7.31
C GLU A 187 7.18 -7.46 -8.04
N VAL A 188 7.54 -6.37 -8.73
CA VAL A 188 6.61 -5.61 -9.58
C VAL A 188 6.03 -6.51 -10.68
N ALA A 189 6.85 -7.35 -11.32
CA ALA A 189 6.40 -8.26 -12.36
C ALA A 189 5.43 -9.33 -11.80
N LEU A 190 5.72 -9.89 -10.62
CA LEU A 190 4.83 -10.84 -9.94
C LEU A 190 3.51 -10.17 -9.52
N ASP A 191 3.57 -8.99 -8.92
CA ASP A 191 2.41 -8.24 -8.44
C ASP A 191 1.47 -7.86 -9.61
N PHE A 192 2.05 -7.46 -10.75
CA PHE A 192 1.30 -7.21 -11.98
C PHE A 192 0.59 -8.48 -12.47
N SER A 193 1.30 -9.61 -12.50
CA SER A 193 0.73 -10.90 -12.93
C SER A 193 -0.44 -11.34 -12.05
N LEU A 194 -0.32 -11.16 -10.73
CA LEU A 194 -1.40 -11.44 -9.78
C LEU A 194 -2.61 -10.52 -9.97
N ALA A 195 -2.38 -9.23 -10.27
CA ALA A 195 -3.46 -8.28 -10.54
C ALA A 195 -4.20 -8.60 -11.84
N VAL A 196 -3.50 -9.03 -12.89
CA VAL A 196 -4.11 -9.51 -14.14
C VAL A 196 -4.94 -10.77 -13.89
N ALA A 197 -4.42 -11.73 -13.12
CA ALA A 197 -5.14 -12.96 -12.78
C ALA A 197 -6.41 -12.72 -11.94
N ALA A 198 -6.49 -11.59 -11.23
CA ALA A 198 -7.65 -11.21 -10.44
C ALA A 198 -8.74 -10.45 -11.22
N LEU A 199 -8.51 -10.10 -12.50
CA LEU A 199 -9.53 -9.46 -13.33
C LEU A 199 -10.69 -10.43 -13.61
N PRO A 200 -11.95 -9.95 -13.61
CA PRO A 200 -13.07 -10.77 -14.06
C PRO A 200 -12.85 -11.17 -15.52
N LEU A 201 -13.02 -12.46 -15.83
CA LEU A 201 -12.98 -12.95 -17.20
C LEU A 201 -14.00 -12.16 -18.05
N PRO A 202 -13.66 -11.80 -19.30
CA PRO A 202 -14.60 -11.15 -20.18
C PRO A 202 -15.85 -12.03 -20.30
N ALA A 203 -17.03 -11.40 -20.24
CA ALA A 203 -18.28 -12.11 -20.47
C ALA A 203 -18.18 -12.88 -21.80
N PRO A 204 -18.68 -14.12 -21.88
CA PRO A 204 -18.69 -14.86 -23.15
C PRO A 204 -19.37 -13.99 -24.21
N LEU A 205 -18.78 -13.94 -25.41
CA LEU A 205 -19.37 -13.21 -26.53
C LEU A 205 -20.83 -13.66 -26.70
N PRO A 206 -21.78 -12.73 -26.92
CA PRO A 206 -23.14 -13.10 -27.21
C PRO A 206 -23.15 -14.08 -28.40
N ALA A 207 -23.96 -15.13 -28.30
CA ALA A 207 -24.10 -16.10 -29.39
C ALA A 207 -24.38 -15.34 -30.71
N PRO A 208 -23.75 -15.73 -31.83
CA PRO A 208 -23.98 -15.05 -33.09
C PRO A 208 -25.48 -15.05 -33.40
N LEU A 209 -26.02 -13.87 -33.72
CA LEU A 209 -27.41 -13.73 -34.13
C LEU A 209 -27.66 -14.68 -35.31
N PRO A 210 -28.77 -15.46 -35.30
CA PRO A 210 -29.09 -16.30 -36.44
C PRO A 210 -29.24 -15.43 -37.69
N LEU A 211 -28.50 -15.77 -38.75
CA LEU A 211 -28.54 -15.04 -40.01
C LEU A 211 -29.98 -15.03 -40.56
N PRO A 212 -30.57 -13.88 -40.93
CA PRO A 212 -31.98 -13.80 -41.32
C PRO A 212 -32.35 -14.46 -42.65
N PHE A 213 -31.43 -15.14 -43.34
CA PHE A 213 -31.67 -15.62 -44.70
C PHE A 213 -31.17 -17.04 -44.91
N LEU A 214 -31.97 -18.01 -44.45
CA LEU A 214 -32.12 -19.32 -45.08
C LEU A 214 -33.57 -19.78 -44.88
N ARG A 215 -34.53 -19.00 -45.40
CA ARG A 215 -35.82 -19.56 -45.83
C ARG A 215 -35.50 -20.43 -47.05
N ARG A 216 -35.42 -21.74 -46.84
CA ARG A 216 -35.42 -22.72 -47.94
C ARG A 216 -36.66 -22.44 -48.81
N ALA A 217 -36.42 -22.09 -50.06
CA ALA A 217 -37.38 -22.37 -51.12
C ALA A 217 -37.20 -23.83 -51.52
N ALA A 218 -38.34 -24.53 -51.67
CA ALA A 218 -38.54 -25.93 -52.04
C ALA A 218 -38.23 -26.97 -50.95
#